data_AF-A0A2J8GGA8-F1
#
_entry.id   AF-A0A2J8GGA8-F1
#
_cell.length_a   1.000
_cell.length_b   1.000
_cell.length_c   1.000
_cell.angle_alpha   90.00
_cell.angle_beta   90.00
_cell.angle_gamma   90.00
#
_symmetry.space_group_name_H-M   'P 1'
#
loop_
_entity.id
_entity.type
_entity.pdbx_description
1 polymer ?
#
loop_
_entity_poly.entity_id
_entity_poly.type
_entity_poly.pdbx_seq_one_letter_code
_entity_poly.pdbx_strand_id
1 'polypeptide(L)'
;MTSLDSPPQALPGPTGPTGAAGKQIPPAAVARLTIYLRALNSLLAEGTERVSSESLAELSGVGSSTLRKDLSHVGSYGTRGVGYEVQYLSRHIAAALGLTHDWKVAIVGAGNLGKALARYGGFESRGFDVVAIFDADQMVVGNEVGWLRVSDVADLEAVLERTGTNMVVLALPAAVAQSICDRVVGAGVRSILSFAPVMLQVPDGVTLRKVDMATELQILAYHAQRAQTPGQPE
;
A
#
# COMPACT_ATOMS: atom_id res chain seq x y z
N MET A 1 24.46 -47.43 49.32
CA MET A 1 23.94 -48.04 48.07
C MET A 1 22.50 -47.59 47.94
N THR A 2 22.27 -46.48 47.21
CA THR A 2 21.65 -46.47 45.85
C THR A 2 20.12 -46.40 46.02
N SER A 3 19.35 -45.40 45.60
CA SER A 3 19.58 -44.22 44.76
C SER A 3 18.55 -43.14 45.08
N LEU A 4 18.95 -41.90 44.82
CA LEU A 4 18.07 -40.75 44.58
C LEU A 4 17.28 -40.98 43.29
N ASP A 5 15.98 -40.67 43.30
CA ASP A 5 15.28 -40.29 42.07
C ASP A 5 14.32 -39.12 42.39
N SER A 6 14.71 -37.93 41.97
CA SER A 6 13.90 -36.71 42.00
C SER A 6 13.59 -36.36 40.55
N PRO A 7 12.35 -35.99 40.20
CA PRO A 7 12.00 -35.72 38.82
C PRO A 7 12.74 -34.47 38.29
N PRO A 8 13.01 -34.40 36.98
CA PRO A 8 13.77 -33.30 36.40
C PRO A 8 12.94 -32.00 36.45
N GLN A 9 13.55 -30.94 36.97
CA GLN A 9 13.05 -29.57 36.84
C GLN A 9 13.03 -29.19 35.36
N ALA A 10 11.86 -28.84 34.84
CA ALA A 10 11.71 -28.29 33.50
C ALA A 10 12.41 -26.93 33.43
N LEU A 11 13.38 -26.81 32.51
CA LEU A 11 13.99 -25.55 32.13
C LEU A 11 12.92 -24.57 31.61
N PRO A 12 12.95 -23.28 31.99
CA PRO A 12 12.10 -22.29 31.32
C PRO A 12 12.52 -22.21 29.86
N GLY A 13 11.57 -22.44 28.96
CA GLY A 13 11.77 -22.32 27.52
C GLY A 13 12.22 -20.91 27.12
N PRO A 14 12.89 -20.76 25.95
CA PRO A 14 13.37 -19.46 25.50
C PRO A 14 12.20 -18.48 25.41
N THR A 15 12.26 -17.43 26.21
CA THR A 15 11.38 -16.27 26.12
C THR A 15 11.56 -15.64 24.75
N GLY A 16 10.63 -15.94 23.84
CA GLY A 16 10.49 -15.21 22.59
C GLY A 16 10.28 -13.71 22.88
N PRO A 17 10.67 -12.81 21.98
CA PRO A 17 10.52 -11.38 22.20
C PRO A 17 9.04 -11.06 22.44
N THR A 18 8.76 -10.52 23.62
CA THR A 18 7.47 -10.02 24.05
C THR A 18 7.03 -8.91 23.10
N GLY A 19 6.26 -9.27 22.07
CA GLY A 19 5.57 -8.32 21.22
C GLY A 19 4.57 -7.54 22.07
N ALA A 20 4.88 -6.29 22.36
CA ALA A 20 3.95 -5.35 22.98
C ALA A 20 2.64 -5.37 22.18
N ALA A 21 1.52 -5.57 22.87
CA ALA A 21 0.18 -5.62 22.30
C ALA A 21 -0.04 -4.46 21.31
N GLY A 22 -0.13 -4.80 20.02
CA GLY A 22 -0.19 -3.85 18.92
C GLY A 22 -1.44 -2.98 19.00
N LYS A 23 -1.26 -1.72 19.37
CA LYS A 23 -2.31 -0.70 19.29
C LYS A 23 -2.62 -0.48 17.80
N GLN A 24 -3.72 -1.04 17.31
CA GLN A 24 -4.12 -0.87 15.91
C GLN A 24 -4.21 0.63 15.59
N ILE A 25 -3.50 1.04 14.54
CA ILE A 25 -3.48 2.43 14.09
C ILE A 25 -4.88 2.73 13.50
N PRO A 26 -5.57 3.80 13.94
CA PRO A 26 -6.89 4.14 13.40
C PRO A 26 -6.84 4.32 11.87
N PRO A 27 -7.86 3.88 11.09
CA PRO A 27 -7.85 4.00 9.63
C PRO A 27 -7.59 5.43 9.12
N ALA A 28 -8.14 6.43 9.80
CA ALA A 28 -7.90 7.84 9.49
C ALA A 28 -6.44 8.27 9.71
N ALA A 29 -5.77 7.70 10.72
CA ALA A 29 -4.34 7.93 10.95
C ALA A 29 -3.50 7.20 9.91
N VAL A 30 -3.86 5.97 9.51
CA VAL A 30 -3.19 5.24 8.41
C VAL A 30 -3.18 6.08 7.13
N ALA A 31 -4.33 6.65 6.74
CA ALA A 31 -4.42 7.53 5.58
C ALA A 31 -3.47 8.73 5.69
N ARG A 32 -3.42 9.40 6.86
CA ARG A 32 -2.52 10.55 7.07
C ARG A 32 -1.05 10.18 7.14
N LEU A 33 -0.70 9.01 7.68
CA LEU A 33 0.67 8.49 7.68
C LEU A 33 1.22 8.35 6.25
N THR A 34 0.38 7.97 5.27
CA THR A 34 0.81 7.96 3.85
C THR A 34 1.16 9.36 3.33
N ILE A 35 0.48 10.39 3.81
CA ILE A 35 0.74 11.79 3.45
C ILE A 35 2.05 12.25 4.10
N TYR A 36 2.27 11.89 5.36
CA TYR A 36 3.50 12.23 6.10
C TYR A 36 4.71 11.58 5.45
N LEU A 37 4.59 10.31 5.07
CA LEU A 37 5.65 9.59 4.38
C LEU A 37 6.01 10.26 3.04
N ARG A 38 5.00 10.73 2.29
CA ARG A 38 5.24 11.49 1.05
C ARG A 38 6.03 12.77 1.31
N ALA A 39 5.64 13.56 2.32
CA ALA A 39 6.35 14.79 2.68
C ALA A 39 7.80 14.50 3.14
N LEU A 40 7.99 13.46 3.94
CA LEU A 40 9.33 13.03 4.38
C LEU A 40 10.20 12.56 3.22
N ASN A 41 9.64 11.86 2.23
CA ASN A 41 10.39 11.43 1.05
C ASN A 41 10.83 12.62 0.19
N SER A 42 10.02 13.67 0.08
CA SER A 42 10.44 14.93 -0.56
C SER A 42 11.60 15.58 0.20
N LEU A 43 11.51 15.66 1.52
CA LEU A 43 12.58 16.21 2.37
C LEU A 43 13.87 15.39 2.26
N LEU A 44 13.79 14.06 2.14
CA LEU A 44 14.96 13.20 1.90
C LEU A 44 15.61 13.47 0.55
N ALA A 45 14.80 13.64 -0.51
CA ALA A 45 15.31 13.97 -1.84
C ALA A 45 16.02 15.34 -1.87
N GLU A 46 15.61 16.26 -1.00
CA GLU A 46 16.23 17.58 -0.81
C GLU A 46 17.45 17.54 0.14
N GLY A 47 17.78 16.39 0.73
CA GLY A 47 18.90 16.24 1.67
C GLY A 47 18.63 16.82 3.06
N THR A 48 17.37 17.04 3.43
CA THR A 48 17.01 17.55 4.75
C THR A 48 17.15 16.47 5.82
N GLU A 49 18.03 16.70 6.80
CA GLU A 49 18.26 15.75 7.90
C GLU A 49 17.18 15.83 8.99
N ARG A 50 16.64 17.02 9.26
CA ARG A 50 15.69 17.24 10.35
C ARG A 50 14.53 18.14 9.97
N VAL A 51 13.36 17.83 10.52
CA VAL A 51 12.13 18.61 10.32
C VAL A 51 11.36 18.82 11.63
N SER A 52 10.82 20.01 11.83
CA SER A 52 9.97 20.28 12.99
C SER A 52 8.56 19.68 12.82
N SER A 53 7.82 19.51 13.91
CA SER A 53 6.42 19.08 13.83
C SER A 53 5.50 20.07 13.13
N GLU A 54 5.82 21.37 13.18
CA GLU A 54 5.04 22.40 12.50
C GLU A 54 5.29 22.36 11.00
N SER A 55 6.56 22.35 10.59
CA SER A 55 6.94 22.29 9.17
C SER A 55 6.43 21.01 8.51
N LEU A 56 6.56 19.84 9.16
CA LEU A 56 6.05 18.59 8.59
C LEU A 56 4.51 18.58 8.51
N ALA A 57 3.83 19.19 9.48
CA ALA A 57 2.38 19.29 9.49
C ALA A 57 1.87 20.20 8.37
N GLU A 58 2.55 21.33 8.13
CA GLU A 58 2.28 22.26 7.04
C GLU A 58 2.47 21.60 5.67
N LEU A 59 3.61 20.94 5.43
CA LEU A 59 3.89 20.19 4.20
C LEU A 59 2.86 19.07 3.94
N SER A 60 2.28 18.54 5.02
CA SER A 60 1.31 17.45 4.97
C SER A 60 -0.15 17.93 4.98
N GLY A 61 -0.41 19.24 5.08
CA GLY A 61 -1.76 19.80 5.13
C GLY A 61 -2.58 19.37 6.35
N VAL A 62 -1.93 19.11 7.49
CA VAL A 62 -2.59 18.67 8.74
C VAL A 62 -2.21 19.58 9.90
N GLY A 63 -2.99 19.54 10.99
CA GLY A 63 -2.62 20.23 12.23
C GLY A 63 -1.46 19.55 12.96
N SER A 64 -0.54 20.35 13.51
CA SER A 64 0.63 19.87 14.30
C SER A 64 0.23 18.99 15.51
N SER A 65 -0.89 19.31 16.17
CA SER A 65 -1.46 18.47 17.24
C SER A 65 -1.91 17.09 16.75
N THR A 66 -2.60 17.05 15.61
CA THR A 66 -3.02 15.81 14.95
C THR A 66 -1.82 14.99 14.52
N LEU A 67 -0.81 15.62 13.91
CA LEU A 67 0.43 14.95 13.51
C LEU A 67 1.13 14.30 14.71
N ARG A 68 1.31 15.03 15.81
CA ARG A 68 1.94 14.46 17.02
C ARG A 68 1.13 13.29 17.59
N LYS A 69 -0.20 13.39 17.58
CA LYS A 69 -1.10 12.30 18.00
C LYS A 69 -0.95 11.07 17.09
N ASP A 70 -0.94 11.27 15.78
CA ASP A 70 -0.78 10.19 14.81
C ASP A 70 0.59 9.52 14.95
N LEU A 71 1.67 10.30 15.05
CA LEU A 71 3.02 9.79 15.25
C LEU A 71 3.15 9.00 16.55
N SER A 72 2.40 9.37 17.61
CA SER A 72 2.39 8.63 18.87
C SER A 72 1.87 7.18 18.76
N HIS A 73 1.07 6.87 17.73
CA HIS A 73 0.63 5.50 17.44
C HIS A 73 1.75 4.64 16.83
N VAL A 74 2.76 5.27 16.25
CA VAL A 74 3.87 4.65 15.54
C VAL A 74 5.13 4.54 16.43
N GLY A 75 5.10 5.19 17.60
CA GLY A 75 6.17 5.24 18.59
C GLY A 75 6.32 6.64 19.20
N SER A 76 7.20 6.78 20.20
CA SER A 76 7.49 8.08 20.80
C SER A 76 8.63 8.75 20.04
N TYR A 77 8.32 9.81 19.28
CA TYR A 77 9.31 10.51 18.46
C TYR A 77 9.30 12.01 18.71
N GLY A 78 10.48 12.59 18.62
CA GLY A 78 10.73 14.00 18.82
C GLY A 78 11.19 14.30 20.24
N THR A 79 12.42 14.80 20.36
CA THR A 79 12.83 15.52 21.56
C THR A 79 12.25 16.92 21.46
N ARG A 80 11.62 17.41 22.54
CA ARG A 80 11.02 18.74 22.58
C ARG A 80 12.08 19.78 22.18
N GLY A 81 11.82 20.53 21.10
CA GLY A 81 12.73 21.55 20.57
C GLY A 81 13.76 21.07 19.53
N VAL A 82 13.81 19.78 19.20
CA VAL A 82 14.83 19.20 18.30
C VAL A 82 14.25 18.77 16.93
N GLY A 83 12.96 18.48 16.88
CA GLY A 83 12.30 17.97 15.67
C GLY A 83 12.51 16.47 15.47
N TYR A 84 12.25 16.00 14.26
CA TYR A 84 12.37 14.62 13.83
C TYR A 84 13.54 14.48 12.86
N GLU A 85 14.31 13.40 13.01
CA GLU A 85 15.26 13.00 11.97
C GLU A 85 14.48 12.37 10.81
N VAL A 86 14.62 12.93 9.62
CA VAL A 86 13.75 12.66 8.48
C VAL A 86 13.91 11.19 8.03
N GLN A 87 15.14 10.69 7.96
CA GLN A 87 15.42 9.33 7.49
C GLN A 87 14.88 8.27 8.47
N TYR A 88 15.04 8.50 9.77
CA TYR A 88 14.55 7.62 10.82
C TYR A 88 13.02 7.62 10.89
N LEU A 89 12.39 8.80 10.83
CA LEU A 89 10.93 8.91 10.87
C LEU A 89 10.29 8.30 9.60
N SER A 90 10.86 8.56 8.42
CA SER A 90 10.40 7.95 7.16
C SER A 90 10.40 6.43 7.24
N ARG A 91 11.52 5.83 7.68
CA ARG A 91 11.63 4.37 7.86
C ARG A 91 10.61 3.81 8.85
N HIS A 92 10.37 4.49 9.97
CA HIS A 92 9.40 4.02 10.97
C HIS A 92 7.96 4.09 10.47
N ILE A 93 7.58 5.19 9.81
CA ILE A 93 6.25 5.31 9.22
C ILE A 93 6.08 4.26 8.12
N ALA A 94 7.09 4.06 7.27
CA ALA A 94 7.08 3.00 6.26
C ALA A 94 6.89 1.61 6.90
N ALA A 95 7.64 1.28 7.95
CA ALA A 95 7.50 0.02 8.67
C ALA A 95 6.10 -0.18 9.25
N ALA A 96 5.53 0.84 9.88
CA ALA A 96 4.19 0.75 10.45
C ALA A 96 3.07 0.69 9.42
N LEU A 97 3.29 1.25 8.22
CA LEU A 97 2.41 1.07 7.08
C LEU A 97 2.61 -0.29 6.39
N GLY A 98 3.54 -1.11 6.87
CA GLY A 98 3.90 -2.39 6.25
C GLY A 98 4.69 -2.24 4.95
N LEU A 99 5.23 -1.05 4.66
CA LEU A 99 6.04 -0.76 3.47
C LEU A 99 7.52 -1.17 3.62
N THR A 100 7.87 -1.87 4.71
CA THR A 100 9.11 -2.65 4.82
C THR A 100 9.03 -4.02 4.16
N HIS A 101 7.85 -4.40 3.66
CA HIS A 101 7.68 -5.58 2.82
C HIS A 101 7.98 -5.21 1.36
N ASP A 102 8.62 -6.13 0.64
CA ASP A 102 8.77 -6.03 -0.81
C ASP A 102 7.40 -6.23 -1.47
N TRP A 103 6.65 -5.15 -1.67
CA TRP A 103 5.36 -5.21 -2.37
C TRP A 103 5.62 -5.34 -3.87
N LYS A 104 5.61 -6.58 -4.32
CA LYS A 104 5.79 -6.94 -5.72
C LYS A 104 4.44 -6.96 -6.40
N VAL A 105 4.21 -5.94 -7.21
CA VAL A 105 2.95 -5.66 -7.89
C VAL A 105 2.99 -6.23 -9.31
N ALA A 106 1.96 -6.98 -9.68
CA ALA A 106 1.69 -7.27 -11.08
C ALA A 106 0.47 -6.49 -11.60
N ILE A 107 0.51 -6.08 -12.86
CA ILE A 107 -0.58 -5.39 -13.54
C ILE A 107 -1.18 -6.33 -14.59
N VAL A 108 -2.47 -6.60 -14.52
CA VAL A 108 -3.19 -7.38 -15.54
C VAL A 108 -4.05 -6.45 -16.38
N GLY A 109 -3.75 -6.40 -17.68
CA GLY A 109 -4.26 -5.45 -18.65
C GLY A 109 -3.22 -4.40 -19.02
N ALA A 110 -2.62 -4.49 -20.20
CA ALA A 110 -1.67 -3.55 -20.78
C ALA A 110 -2.32 -2.57 -21.77
N GLY A 111 -3.57 -2.19 -21.49
CA GLY A 111 -4.24 -1.04 -22.12
C GLY A 111 -3.67 0.30 -21.65
N ASN A 112 -4.33 1.41 -22.00
CA ASN A 112 -3.87 2.76 -21.65
C ASN A 112 -3.62 2.94 -20.15
N LEU A 113 -4.57 2.49 -19.31
CA LEU A 113 -4.47 2.63 -17.86
C LEU A 113 -3.33 1.77 -17.29
N GLY A 114 -3.26 0.48 -17.63
CA GLY A 114 -2.22 -0.39 -17.12
C GLY A 114 -0.81 0.05 -17.53
N LYS A 115 -0.65 0.51 -18.78
CA LYS A 115 0.61 1.10 -19.25
C LYS A 115 0.99 2.37 -18.49
N ALA A 116 0.02 3.23 -18.18
CA ALA A 116 0.26 4.44 -17.39
C ALA A 116 0.67 4.09 -15.95
N LEU A 117 0.01 3.11 -15.32
CA LEU A 117 0.34 2.64 -13.97
C LEU A 117 1.73 1.99 -13.91
N ALA A 118 2.10 1.17 -14.92
CA ALA A 118 3.42 0.56 -15.01
C ALA A 118 4.57 1.58 -15.13
N ARG A 119 4.31 2.75 -15.69
CA ARG A 119 5.29 3.84 -15.83
C ARG A 119 5.25 4.85 -14.69
N TYR A 120 4.34 4.66 -13.73
CA TYR A 120 4.16 5.61 -12.65
C TYR A 120 5.23 5.41 -11.56
N GLY A 121 6.31 6.20 -11.62
CA GLY A 121 7.39 6.17 -10.62
C GLY A 121 6.94 6.49 -9.18
N GLY A 122 5.69 6.93 -8.99
CA GLY A 122 5.08 7.06 -7.67
C GLY A 122 4.84 5.73 -6.94
N PHE A 123 4.90 4.59 -7.63
CA PHE A 123 4.82 3.26 -7.00
C PHE A 123 6.15 2.87 -6.35
N GLU A 124 7.26 2.91 -7.11
CA GLU A 124 8.60 2.57 -6.60
C GLU A 124 8.98 3.46 -5.41
N SER A 125 8.75 4.78 -5.52
CA SER A 125 9.01 5.74 -4.42
C SER A 125 8.15 5.52 -3.16
N ARG A 126 7.14 4.66 -3.23
CA ARG A 126 6.25 4.28 -2.11
C ARG A 126 6.43 2.83 -1.68
N GLY A 127 7.45 2.14 -2.19
CA GLY A 127 7.75 0.74 -1.82
C GLY A 127 6.97 -0.30 -2.61
N PHE A 128 6.41 0.05 -3.76
CA PHE A 128 5.73 -0.87 -4.67
C PHE A 128 6.58 -1.10 -5.91
N ASP A 129 7.12 -2.29 -6.05
CA ASP A 129 7.90 -2.70 -7.21
C ASP A 129 6.98 -3.35 -8.24
N VAL A 130 6.86 -2.77 -9.44
CA VAL A 130 6.06 -3.37 -10.51
C VAL A 130 6.92 -4.42 -11.19
N VAL A 131 6.64 -5.69 -10.92
CA VAL A 131 7.49 -6.82 -11.35
C VAL A 131 6.99 -7.55 -12.59
N ALA A 132 5.72 -7.33 -12.97
CA ALA A 132 5.12 -7.98 -14.13
C ALA A 132 3.95 -7.18 -14.70
N ILE A 133 3.76 -7.30 -16.02
CA ILE A 133 2.59 -6.82 -16.72
C ILE A 133 2.08 -7.91 -17.66
N PHE A 134 0.76 -8.08 -17.72
CA PHE A 134 0.10 -9.12 -18.51
C PHE A 134 -0.93 -8.54 -19.47
N ASP A 135 -1.10 -9.19 -20.61
CA ASP A 135 -2.23 -8.97 -21.51
C ASP A 135 -2.60 -10.28 -22.25
N ALA A 136 -3.82 -10.35 -22.78
CA ALA A 136 -4.26 -11.44 -23.64
C ALA A 136 -4.09 -11.09 -25.14
N ASP A 137 -3.99 -9.79 -25.48
CA ASP A 137 -3.81 -9.34 -26.85
C ASP A 137 -2.40 -9.67 -27.33
N GLN A 138 -2.32 -10.59 -28.29
CA GLN A 138 -1.07 -11.05 -28.90
C GLN A 138 -0.29 -9.94 -29.62
N MET A 139 -0.96 -8.83 -29.99
CA MET A 139 -0.26 -7.65 -30.53
C MET A 139 0.46 -6.84 -29.45
N VAL A 140 0.04 -7.00 -28.18
CA VAL A 140 0.62 -6.30 -27.03
C VAL A 140 1.60 -7.19 -26.28
N VAL A 141 1.35 -8.50 -26.21
CA VAL A 141 2.26 -9.48 -25.62
C VAL A 141 3.64 -9.40 -26.28
N GLY A 142 4.68 -9.42 -25.44
CA GLY A 142 6.07 -9.29 -25.86
C GLY A 142 6.57 -7.86 -26.02
N ASN A 143 5.70 -6.85 -26.05
CA ASN A 143 6.12 -5.44 -26.07
C ASN A 143 6.68 -5.00 -24.71
N GLU A 144 7.45 -3.91 -24.73
CA GLU A 144 8.02 -3.32 -23.53
C GLU A 144 7.19 -2.13 -23.01
N VAL A 145 7.01 -2.09 -21.70
CA VAL A 145 6.39 -0.98 -20.97
C VAL A 145 7.36 -0.58 -19.86
N GLY A 146 8.16 0.47 -20.13
CA GLY A 146 9.30 0.77 -19.27
C GLY A 146 10.36 -0.31 -19.45
N TRP A 147 10.75 -0.96 -18.36
CA TRP A 147 11.71 -2.08 -18.36
C TRP A 147 11.02 -3.46 -18.34
N LEU A 148 9.69 -3.50 -18.26
CA LEU A 148 8.92 -4.73 -18.19
C LEU A 148 8.47 -5.19 -19.57
N ARG A 149 8.59 -6.49 -19.83
CA ARG A 149 8.00 -7.13 -21.01
C ARG A 149 6.61 -7.64 -20.69
N VAL A 150 5.63 -7.35 -21.57
CA VAL A 150 4.27 -7.86 -21.42
C VAL A 150 4.26 -9.36 -21.60
N SER A 151 3.84 -10.08 -20.56
CA SER A 151 3.67 -11.53 -20.57
C SER A 151 2.26 -11.89 -21.03
N ASP A 152 2.10 -13.07 -21.61
CA ASP A 152 0.78 -13.61 -21.91
C ASP A 152 0.05 -13.92 -20.59
N VAL A 153 -1.23 -13.56 -20.50
CA VAL A 153 -2.07 -13.91 -19.35
C VAL A 153 -2.26 -15.42 -19.20
N ALA A 154 -1.98 -16.22 -20.23
CA ALA A 154 -1.92 -17.67 -20.13
C ALA A 154 -0.86 -18.14 -19.10
N ASP A 155 0.24 -17.41 -18.97
CA ASP A 155 1.35 -17.75 -18.06
C ASP A 155 1.20 -17.12 -16.65
N LEU A 156 0.04 -16.52 -16.35
CA LEU A 156 -0.20 -15.71 -15.15
C LEU A 156 0.32 -16.38 -13.87
N GLU A 157 -0.11 -17.59 -13.56
CA GLU A 157 0.23 -18.29 -12.33
C GLU A 157 1.75 -18.51 -12.21
N ALA A 158 2.37 -18.98 -13.29
CA ALA A 158 3.81 -19.27 -13.32
C ALA A 158 4.65 -18.00 -13.16
N VAL A 159 4.22 -16.88 -13.76
CA VAL A 159 4.93 -15.61 -13.62
C VAL A 159 4.74 -15.04 -12.21
N LEU A 160 3.52 -15.05 -11.66
CA LEU A 160 3.24 -14.56 -10.30
C LEU A 160 4.08 -15.29 -9.25
N GLU A 161 4.20 -16.61 -9.38
CA GLU A 161 5.04 -17.43 -8.50
C GLU A 161 6.52 -17.06 -8.66
N ARG A 162 7.03 -17.03 -9.89
CA ARG A 162 8.44 -16.75 -10.18
C ARG A 162 8.88 -15.36 -9.71
N THR A 163 8.03 -14.35 -9.83
CA THR A 163 8.33 -12.99 -9.37
C THR A 163 8.16 -12.84 -7.87
N GLY A 164 7.42 -13.74 -7.21
CA GLY A 164 6.99 -13.58 -5.82
C GLY A 164 5.97 -12.46 -5.66
N THR A 165 5.10 -12.28 -6.65
CA THR A 165 4.06 -11.25 -6.63
C THR A 165 3.11 -11.47 -5.46
N ASN A 166 2.87 -10.42 -4.68
CA ASN A 166 1.98 -10.45 -3.51
C ASN A 166 0.84 -9.41 -3.60
N MET A 167 0.81 -8.61 -4.66
CA MET A 167 -0.27 -7.67 -4.97
C MET A 167 -0.55 -7.63 -6.48
N VAL A 168 -1.84 -7.53 -6.84
CA VAL A 168 -2.24 -7.42 -8.26
C VAL A 168 -3.13 -6.21 -8.49
N VAL A 169 -2.87 -5.49 -9.58
CA VAL A 169 -3.74 -4.46 -10.14
C VAL A 169 -4.51 -5.02 -11.34
N LEU A 170 -5.83 -4.94 -11.32
CA LEU A 170 -6.71 -5.34 -12.42
C LEU A 170 -7.17 -4.10 -13.20
N ALA A 171 -6.64 -3.93 -14.41
CA ALA A 171 -6.97 -2.85 -15.33
C ALA A 171 -7.69 -3.41 -16.58
N LEU A 172 -8.76 -4.16 -16.33
CA LEU A 172 -9.43 -5.02 -17.32
C LEU A 172 -10.85 -4.56 -17.64
N PRO A 173 -11.38 -4.90 -18.82
CA PRO A 173 -12.82 -4.84 -19.11
C PRO A 173 -13.62 -5.72 -18.15
N ALA A 174 -14.86 -5.35 -17.86
CA ALA A 174 -15.74 -6.08 -16.92
C ALA A 174 -15.91 -7.56 -17.29
N ALA A 175 -15.99 -7.88 -18.58
CA ALA A 175 -16.30 -9.23 -19.07
C ALA A 175 -15.28 -10.31 -18.64
N VAL A 176 -14.03 -9.92 -18.38
CA VAL A 176 -12.94 -10.85 -18.03
C VAL A 176 -12.41 -10.64 -16.61
N ALA A 177 -12.89 -9.61 -15.90
CA ALA A 177 -12.30 -9.20 -14.63
C ALA A 177 -12.48 -10.24 -13.52
N GLN A 178 -13.65 -10.90 -13.44
CA GLN A 178 -13.90 -11.92 -12.41
C GLN A 178 -13.03 -13.16 -12.63
N SER A 179 -12.98 -13.69 -13.86
CA SER A 179 -12.20 -14.91 -14.14
C SER A 179 -10.70 -14.71 -13.89
N ILE A 180 -10.15 -13.53 -14.22
CA ILE A 180 -8.77 -13.20 -13.88
C ILE A 180 -8.60 -13.01 -12.36
N CYS A 181 -9.56 -12.38 -11.67
CA CYS A 181 -9.51 -12.23 -10.22
C CYS A 181 -9.46 -13.60 -9.52
N ASP A 182 -10.28 -14.55 -9.96
CA ASP A 182 -10.29 -15.91 -9.42
C ASP A 182 -8.95 -16.62 -9.62
N ARG A 183 -8.32 -16.47 -10.79
CA ARG A 183 -6.97 -17.01 -11.07
C ARG A 183 -5.90 -16.38 -10.18
N VAL A 184 -5.94 -15.06 -10.00
CA VAL A 184 -5.03 -14.32 -9.11
C VAL A 184 -5.15 -14.81 -7.67
N VAL A 185 -6.37 -15.00 -7.18
CA VAL A 185 -6.63 -15.55 -5.83
C VAL A 185 -6.17 -17.01 -5.75
N GLY A 186 -6.42 -17.80 -6.79
CA GLY A 186 -5.97 -19.19 -6.91
C GLY A 186 -4.44 -19.34 -6.88
N ALA A 187 -3.71 -18.37 -7.44
CA ALA A 187 -2.26 -18.27 -7.37
C ALA A 187 -1.73 -17.82 -5.99
N GLY A 188 -2.63 -17.56 -5.02
CA GLY A 188 -2.27 -17.23 -3.64
C GLY A 188 -2.16 -15.74 -3.34
N VAL A 189 -2.38 -14.85 -4.32
CA VAL A 189 -2.37 -13.40 -4.10
C VAL A 189 -3.62 -12.99 -3.32
N ARG A 190 -3.42 -12.26 -2.22
CA ARG A 190 -4.51 -11.83 -1.32
C ARG A 190 -4.79 -10.33 -1.34
N SER A 191 -3.98 -9.53 -2.04
CA SER A 191 -4.16 -8.08 -2.14
C SER A 191 -4.42 -7.67 -3.59
N ILE A 192 -5.61 -7.13 -3.86
CA ILE A 192 -6.07 -6.80 -5.20
C ILE A 192 -6.58 -5.37 -5.26
N LEU A 193 -6.06 -4.58 -6.21
CA LEU A 193 -6.59 -3.27 -6.58
C LEU A 193 -7.29 -3.38 -7.93
N SER A 194 -8.60 -3.11 -7.99
CA SER A 194 -9.38 -3.26 -9.21
C SER A 194 -9.88 -1.92 -9.74
N PHE A 195 -9.59 -1.67 -11.01
CA PHE A 195 -10.17 -0.60 -11.83
C PHE A 195 -11.27 -1.12 -12.75
N ALA A 196 -11.60 -2.41 -12.68
CA ALA A 196 -12.65 -2.98 -13.52
C ALA A 196 -14.02 -2.38 -13.14
N PRO A 197 -14.88 -2.03 -14.13
CA PRO A 197 -16.18 -1.41 -13.89
C PRO A 197 -17.24 -2.45 -13.50
N VAL A 198 -16.90 -3.33 -12.55
CA VAL A 198 -17.78 -4.41 -12.06
C VAL A 198 -17.46 -4.70 -10.60
N MET A 199 -18.45 -5.21 -9.87
CA MET A 199 -18.25 -5.72 -8.52
C MET A 199 -17.64 -7.12 -8.60
N LEU A 200 -16.40 -7.27 -8.12
CA LEU A 200 -15.74 -8.57 -8.06
C LEU A 200 -16.10 -9.28 -6.76
N GLN A 201 -16.28 -10.59 -6.85
CA GLN A 201 -16.47 -11.47 -5.70
C GLN A 201 -15.11 -12.08 -5.33
N VAL A 202 -14.76 -12.05 -4.05
CA VAL A 202 -13.53 -12.65 -3.51
C VAL A 202 -13.86 -13.40 -2.22
N PRO A 203 -13.15 -14.50 -1.92
CA PRO A 203 -13.35 -15.23 -0.67
C PRO A 203 -12.83 -14.43 0.54
N ASP A 204 -13.21 -14.87 1.74
CA ASP A 204 -12.70 -14.33 2.99
C ASP A 204 -11.16 -14.36 3.04
N GLY A 205 -10.58 -13.33 3.65
CA GLY A 205 -9.12 -13.17 3.74
C GLY A 205 -8.45 -12.58 2.49
N VAL A 206 -9.21 -12.30 1.42
CA VAL A 206 -8.73 -11.49 0.28
C VAL A 206 -9.14 -10.03 0.48
N THR A 207 -8.16 -9.14 0.41
CA THR A 207 -8.39 -7.70 0.42
C THR A 207 -8.55 -7.20 -1.00
N LEU A 208 -9.76 -6.76 -1.33
CA LEU A 208 -10.09 -6.13 -2.61
C LEU A 208 -10.38 -4.64 -2.42
N ARG A 209 -9.67 -3.78 -3.13
CA ARG A 209 -9.91 -2.33 -3.20
C ARG A 209 -10.37 -1.97 -4.61
N LYS A 210 -11.57 -1.41 -4.72
CA LYS A 210 -12.07 -0.88 -6.00
C LYS A 210 -11.70 0.59 -6.15
N VAL A 211 -11.27 0.99 -7.34
CA VAL A 211 -11.05 2.39 -7.72
C VAL A 211 -11.95 2.70 -8.91
N ASP A 212 -12.83 3.69 -8.74
CA ASP A 212 -13.75 4.15 -9.77
C ASP A 212 -13.59 5.66 -9.95
N MET A 213 -12.68 6.06 -10.84
CA MET A 213 -12.36 7.48 -11.08
C MET A 213 -13.58 8.27 -11.58
N ALA A 214 -14.53 7.62 -12.27
CA ALA A 214 -15.74 8.28 -12.73
C ALA A 214 -16.65 8.64 -11.55
N THR A 215 -16.78 7.72 -10.58
CA THR A 215 -17.52 7.98 -9.33
C THR A 215 -16.88 9.14 -8.55
N GLU A 216 -15.56 9.20 -8.45
CA GLU A 216 -14.86 10.30 -7.77
C GLU A 216 -15.13 11.66 -8.46
N LEU A 217 -15.14 11.70 -9.79
CA LEU A 217 -15.49 12.90 -10.55
C LEU A 217 -16.95 13.32 -10.37
N GLN A 218 -17.88 12.37 -10.27
CA GLN A 218 -19.29 12.65 -10.00
C GLN A 218 -19.49 13.27 -8.61
N ILE A 219 -18.78 12.75 -7.61
CA ILE A 219 -18.76 13.33 -6.25
C ILE A 219 -18.21 14.76 -6.30
N LEU A 220 -17.10 14.98 -7.01
CA LEU A 220 -16.54 16.31 -7.17
C LEU A 220 -17.52 17.27 -7.87
N ALA A 221 -18.20 16.82 -8.92
CA ALA A 221 -19.19 17.60 -9.65
C ALA A 221 -20.37 18.02 -8.75
N TYR A 222 -20.86 17.10 -7.91
CA TYR A 222 -21.91 17.40 -6.93
C TYR A 222 -21.50 18.50 -5.94
N HIS A 223 -20.29 18.43 -5.41
CA HIS A 223 -19.77 19.47 -4.52
C HIS A 223 -19.55 20.81 -5.25
N ALA A 224 -19.03 20.77 -6.47
CA ALA A 224 -18.83 21.96 -7.29
C ALA A 224 -20.16 22.66 -7.60
N GLN A 225 -21.23 21.91 -7.89
CA GLN A 225 -22.56 22.45 -8.13
C GLN A 225 -23.14 23.15 -6.88
N ARG A 226 -22.96 22.55 -5.69
CA ARG A 226 -23.44 23.15 -4.43
C ARG A 226 -22.63 24.37 -4.02
N ALA A 227 -21.32 24.38 -4.29
CA ALA A 227 -20.48 25.56 -4.07
C ALA A 227 -20.85 26.73 -5.02
N GLN A 228 -21.38 26.42 -6.21
CA GLN A 228 -21.83 27.40 -7.19
C GLN A 228 -23.26 27.93 -6.96
N THR A 229 -24.03 27.30 -6.05
CA THR A 229 -25.39 27.74 -5.70
C THR A 229 -25.41 28.33 -4.28
N PRO A 230 -24.98 29.59 -4.07
CA PRO A 230 -25.17 30.26 -2.80
C PRO A 230 -26.65 30.64 -2.65
N GLY A 231 -27.40 29.85 -1.86
CA GLY A 231 -28.71 30.23 -1.31
C GLY A 231 -29.91 30.06 -2.23
N GLN A 232 -30.66 28.98 -2.03
CA GLN A 232 -32.13 29.06 -2.02
C GLN A 232 -32.58 28.57 -0.64
N PRO A 233 -33.23 29.41 0.19
CA PRO A 233 -33.85 28.94 1.43
C PRO A 233 -35.06 28.06 1.10
N GLU A 234 -35.27 27.02 1.92
CA GLU A 234 -36.53 26.27 2.03
C GLU A 234 -37.72 27.19 2.32
#